data_AF-A0A923J5Y5-F1
#
_entry.id   AF-A0A923J5Y5-F1
#
_cell.length_a   1.000
_cell.length_b   1.000
_cell.length_c   1.000
_cell.angle_alpha   90.00
_cell.angle_beta   90.00
_cell.angle_gamma   90.00
#
_symmetry.space_group_name_H-M   'P 1'
#
loop_
_entity.id
_entity.type
_entity.pdbx_description
1 polymer ?
#
loop_
_entity_poly.entity_id
_entity_poly.type
_entity_poly.pdbx_seq_one_letter_code
_entity_poly.pdbx_strand_id
1 'polypeptide(L)'
;MRRKVSILALSLLLMLGFSTFGFAAKVPAPEKGGDGFKAVSLEEARKLHEDGAIFIACHSHTTDFMKGHPSGTIHITCLVPKDHKHIDMPLSEIDFDIAQLPKDKNTSIITYCASST
;
A
#
# COMPACT_ATOMS: atom_id res chain seq x y z
N MET A 1 23.96 20.94 -41.21
CA MET A 1 23.85 21.07 -39.74
C MET A 1 22.41 21.16 -39.22
N ARG A 2 21.52 21.99 -39.80
CA ARG A 2 20.12 22.14 -39.33
C ARG A 2 19.35 20.83 -39.12
N ARG A 3 19.42 19.88 -40.07
CA ARG A 3 18.72 18.57 -39.95
C ARG A 3 19.14 17.76 -38.72
N LYS A 4 20.42 17.79 -38.34
CA LYS A 4 20.93 17.08 -37.15
C LYS A 4 20.44 17.75 -35.86
N VAL A 5 20.37 19.09 -35.84
CA VAL A 5 19.84 19.87 -34.72
C VAL A 5 18.35 19.61 -34.52
N SER A 6 17.57 19.55 -35.60
CA SER A 6 16.13 19.24 -35.53
C SER A 6 15.85 17.84 -34.99
N ILE A 7 16.66 16.84 -35.38
CA ILE A 7 16.53 15.47 -34.86
C ILE A 7 16.85 15.43 -33.37
N LEU A 8 17.94 16.08 -32.94
CA LEU A 8 18.34 16.17 -31.53
C LEU A 8 17.26 16.85 -30.67
N ALA A 9 16.70 17.96 -31.15
CA ALA A 9 15.63 18.67 -30.45
C ALA A 9 14.38 17.81 -30.32
N LEU A 10 13.98 17.10 -31.38
CA LEU A 10 12.83 16.21 -31.36
C LEU A 10 13.06 15.02 -30.41
N SER A 11 14.23 14.40 -30.45
CA SER A 11 14.55 13.29 -29.54
C SER A 11 14.56 13.71 -28.07
N LEU A 12 15.06 14.91 -27.76
CA LEU A 12 15.04 15.45 -26.41
C LEU A 12 13.60 15.73 -25.95
N LEU A 13 12.76 16.28 -26.83
CA LEU A 13 11.36 16.54 -26.54
C LEU A 13 10.58 15.23 -26.28
N LEU A 14 10.88 14.18 -27.04
CA LEU A 14 10.27 12.86 -26.86
C LEU A 14 10.73 12.21 -25.54
N MET A 15 12.03 12.26 -25.19
CA MET A 15 12.52 11.73 -23.91
C MET A 15 11.91 12.46 -22.71
N LEU A 16 11.77 13.79 -22.78
CA LEU A 16 11.13 14.59 -21.74
C LEU A 16 9.62 14.33 -21.68
N GLY A 17 8.99 14.14 -22.85
CA GLY A 17 7.56 13.83 -22.94
C GLY A 17 7.21 12.48 -22.32
N PHE A 18 8.00 11.43 -22.58
CA PHE A 18 7.70 10.08 -22.08
C PHE A 18 8.18 9.79 -20.66
N SER A 19 9.12 10.58 -20.11
CA SER A 19 9.64 10.37 -18.75
C SER A 19 8.70 10.84 -17.63
N THR A 20 7.62 11.56 -17.96
CA THR A 20 6.66 12.08 -16.97
C THR A 20 5.41 11.21 -16.80
N PHE A 21 5.20 10.18 -17.63
CA PHE A 21 3.98 9.35 -17.61
C PHE A 21 4.06 8.10 -16.73
N GLY A 22 5.03 8.01 -15.82
CA GLY A 22 5.11 6.96 -14.82
C GLY A 22 4.10 7.16 -13.68
N PHE A 23 2.79 7.14 -13.96
CA PHE A 23 1.78 7.09 -12.91
C PHE A 23 1.64 5.64 -12.45
N ALA A 24 2.21 5.32 -11.29
CA ALA A 24 1.85 4.09 -10.59
C ALA A 24 0.34 4.12 -10.34
N ALA A 25 -0.37 3.09 -10.82
CA ALA A 25 -1.81 2.97 -10.63
C ALA A 25 -2.13 3.05 -9.13
N LYS A 26 -2.84 4.10 -8.73
CA LYS A 26 -3.31 4.28 -7.37
C LYS A 26 -4.45 3.29 -7.15
N VAL A 27 -4.29 2.37 -6.20
CA VAL A 27 -5.38 1.48 -5.78
C VAL A 27 -6.07 2.17 -4.61
N PRO A 28 -7.27 2.78 -4.81
CA PRO A 28 -7.99 3.41 -3.72
C PRO A 28 -8.37 2.33 -2.69
N ALA A 29 -8.36 2.71 -1.41
CA ALA A 29 -8.96 1.87 -0.38
C ALA A 29 -10.45 1.66 -0.71
N PRO A 30 -11.00 0.47 -0.47
CA PRO A 30 -12.41 0.21 -0.74
C PRO A 30 -13.28 1.15 0.09
N GLU A 31 -14.22 1.85 -0.57
CA GLU A 31 -15.13 2.82 0.08
C GLU A 31 -16.07 2.16 1.09
N LYS A 32 -16.33 0.85 0.92
CA LYS A 32 -17.19 0.05 1.78
C LYS A 32 -16.45 -1.19 2.22
N GLY A 33 -16.68 -1.60 3.46
CA GLY A 33 -16.24 -2.91 3.95
C GLY A 33 -16.92 -4.05 3.20
N GLY A 34 -16.38 -5.25 3.33
CA GLY A 34 -16.95 -6.49 2.81
C GLY A 34 -17.36 -7.44 3.93
N ASP A 35 -17.67 -8.68 3.59
CA ASP A 35 -17.98 -9.70 4.57
C ASP A 35 -16.80 -9.88 5.54
N GLY A 36 -17.06 -9.68 6.85
CA GLY A 36 -16.07 -9.83 7.91
C GLY A 36 -15.18 -8.60 8.18
N PHE A 37 -15.35 -7.46 7.49
CA PHE A 37 -14.61 -6.24 7.81
C PHE A 37 -15.40 -4.96 7.50
N LYS A 38 -15.10 -3.88 8.23
CA LYS A 38 -15.65 -2.53 7.99
C LYS A 38 -14.54 -1.60 7.49
N ALA A 39 -14.82 -0.84 6.44
CA ALA A 39 -14.00 0.33 6.09
C ALA A 39 -14.33 1.49 7.04
N VAL A 40 -13.31 2.14 7.58
CA VAL A 40 -13.45 3.23 8.57
C VAL A 40 -12.72 4.49 8.10
N SER A 41 -13.18 5.66 8.52
CA SER A 41 -12.47 6.93 8.28
C SER A 41 -11.21 7.03 9.14
N LEU A 42 -10.35 8.01 8.84
CA LEU A 42 -9.16 8.28 9.65
C LEU A 42 -9.53 8.67 11.09
N GLU A 43 -10.58 9.47 11.27
CA GLU A 43 -11.09 9.90 12.58
C GLU A 43 -11.63 8.71 13.38
N GLU A 44 -12.39 7.82 12.73
CA GLU A 44 -12.87 6.58 13.34
C GLU A 44 -11.70 5.67 13.72
N ALA A 45 -10.71 5.49 12.84
CA ALA A 45 -9.53 4.68 13.10
C ALA A 45 -8.71 5.23 14.29
N ARG A 46 -8.56 6.55 14.39
CA ARG A 46 -7.89 7.19 15.53
C ARG A 46 -8.62 6.90 16.84
N LYS A 47 -9.95 7.05 16.85
CA LYS A 47 -10.76 6.76 18.04
C LYS A 47 -10.64 5.29 18.44
N LEU A 48 -10.73 4.37 17.48
CA LEU A 48 -10.59 2.94 17.74
C LEU A 48 -9.22 2.60 18.32
N HIS A 49 -8.15 3.24 17.86
CA HIS A 49 -6.80 3.06 18.42
C HIS A 49 -6.69 3.59 19.85
N GLU A 50 -7.27 4.76 20.14
CA GLU A 50 -7.38 5.29 21.50
C GLU A 50 -8.16 4.34 22.42
N ASP A 51 -9.16 3.65 21.89
CA ASP A 51 -9.97 2.64 22.59
C ASP A 51 -9.27 1.25 22.68
N GLY A 52 -8.04 1.12 22.18
CA GLY A 52 -7.21 -0.09 22.32
C GLY A 52 -7.17 -1.01 21.10
N ALA A 53 -7.70 -0.60 19.95
CA ALA A 53 -7.51 -1.34 18.71
C ALA A 53 -6.06 -1.32 18.25
N ILE A 54 -5.59 -2.42 17.66
CA ILE A 54 -4.20 -2.57 17.23
C ILE A 54 -4.10 -2.33 15.72
N PHE A 55 -3.19 -1.43 15.33
CA PHE A 55 -2.87 -1.21 13.93
C PHE A 55 -1.99 -2.34 13.38
N ILE A 56 -2.40 -2.86 12.22
CA ILE A 56 -1.67 -3.83 11.42
C ILE A 56 -1.28 -3.15 10.11
N ALA A 57 0.01 -2.93 9.91
CA ALA A 57 0.55 -2.38 8.69
C ALA A 57 0.76 -3.50 7.65
N CYS A 58 0.06 -3.40 6.52
CA CYS A 58 0.08 -4.35 5.42
C CYS A 58 0.85 -3.78 4.21
N HIS A 59 2.02 -3.21 4.43
CA HIS A 59 2.85 -2.63 3.38
C HIS A 59 3.57 -3.72 2.58
N SER A 60 3.62 -3.60 1.25
CA SER A 60 4.46 -4.47 0.42
C SER A 60 5.96 -4.18 0.62
N HIS A 61 6.31 -2.95 0.98
CA HIS A 61 7.69 -2.53 1.20
C HIS A 61 7.90 -2.06 2.65
N THR A 62 8.82 -2.70 3.37
CA THR A 62 9.20 -2.30 4.74
C THR A 62 9.67 -0.85 4.82
N THR A 63 10.22 -0.28 3.74
CA THR A 63 10.61 1.13 3.68
C THR A 63 9.45 2.08 3.94
N ASP A 64 8.23 1.71 3.57
CA ASP A 64 7.06 2.56 3.82
C ASP A 64 6.67 2.55 5.30
N PHE A 65 6.80 1.40 5.97
CA PHE A 65 6.65 1.31 7.44
C PHE A 65 7.66 2.20 8.15
N MET A 66 8.94 2.16 7.73
CA MET A 66 10.03 2.90 8.36
C MET A 66 9.91 4.44 8.23
N LYS A 67 9.08 4.96 7.31
CA LYS A 67 8.85 6.41 7.18
C LYS A 67 8.06 6.99 8.35
N GLY A 68 7.24 6.16 9.01
CA GLY A 68 6.41 6.56 10.12
C GLY A 68 5.17 5.69 10.24
N HIS A 69 4.79 5.37 11.47
CA HIS A 69 3.63 4.56 11.78
C HIS A 69 3.07 4.95 13.16
N PRO A 70 1.79 4.69 13.45
CA PRO A 70 1.25 4.82 14.80
C PRO A 70 2.03 3.96 15.81
N SER A 71 2.06 4.39 17.07
CA SER A 71 2.70 3.61 18.14
C SER A 71 1.99 2.28 18.36
N GLY A 72 2.76 1.22 18.62
CA GLY A 72 2.24 -0.14 18.81
C GLY A 72 1.76 -0.83 17.53
N THR A 73 2.01 -0.24 16.35
CA THR A 73 1.67 -0.88 15.07
C THR A 73 2.52 -2.13 14.85
N ILE A 74 1.87 -3.20 14.41
CA ILE A 74 2.50 -4.45 14.01
C ILE A 74 2.67 -4.43 12.50
N HIS A 75 3.89 -4.64 12.01
CA HIS A 75 4.17 -4.74 10.58
C HIS A 75 4.14 -6.19 10.14
N ILE A 76 3.11 -6.56 9.39
CA ILE A 76 3.06 -7.88 8.75
C ILE A 76 3.67 -7.73 7.37
N THR A 77 4.87 -8.25 7.22
CA THR A 77 5.51 -8.35 5.91
C THR A 77 4.68 -9.32 5.08
N CYS A 78 3.96 -8.81 4.10
CA CYS A 78 3.33 -9.63 3.10
C CYS A 78 4.44 -9.99 2.10
N LEU A 79 5.02 -11.19 2.22
CA LEU A 79 5.99 -11.70 1.26
C LEU A 79 5.25 -12.09 -0.01
N VAL A 80 4.96 -11.08 -0.80
CA VAL A 80 4.20 -11.22 -2.02
C VAL A 80 5.11 -11.61 -3.19
N PRO A 81 4.69 -12.55 -4.06
CA PRO A 81 5.38 -12.79 -5.33
C PRO A 81 5.51 -11.49 -6.13
N LYS A 82 6.50 -11.37 -7.02
CA LYS A 82 6.69 -10.12 -7.82
C LYS A 82 5.44 -9.69 -8.60
N ASP A 83 4.54 -10.63 -8.90
CA ASP A 83 3.31 -10.43 -9.68
C ASP A 83 2.03 -10.45 -8.83
N HIS A 84 2.08 -9.89 -7.62
CA HIS A 84 0.98 -9.92 -6.65
C HIS A 84 -0.11 -8.86 -6.83
N LYS A 85 -0.12 -8.18 -7.97
CA LYS A 85 -1.06 -7.08 -8.23
C LYS A 85 -2.35 -7.56 -8.91
N HIS A 86 -2.73 -8.81 -8.65
CA HIS A 86 -3.93 -9.44 -9.18
C HIS A 86 -4.94 -9.61 -8.05
N ILE A 87 -6.19 -9.23 -8.32
CA ILE A 87 -7.28 -9.29 -7.34
C ILE A 87 -7.73 -10.72 -7.02
N ASP A 88 -7.33 -11.67 -7.84
CA ASP A 88 -7.66 -13.10 -7.80
C ASP A 88 -6.48 -13.96 -7.35
N MET A 89 -5.42 -13.37 -6.78
CA MET A 89 -4.29 -14.11 -6.24
C MET A 89 -4.76 -15.12 -5.17
N PRO A 90 -4.42 -16.42 -5.30
CA PRO A 90 -4.77 -17.40 -4.29
C PRO A 90 -4.11 -17.06 -2.95
N LEU A 91 -4.90 -16.98 -1.88
CA LEU A 91 -4.36 -16.73 -0.53
C LEU A 91 -3.35 -17.80 -0.09
N SER A 92 -3.41 -19.00 -0.67
CA SER A 92 -2.43 -20.08 -0.46
C SER A 92 -1.04 -19.76 -0.98
N GLU A 93 -0.89 -18.78 -1.87
CA GLU A 93 0.38 -18.30 -2.40
C GLU A 93 0.94 -17.11 -1.61
N ILE A 94 0.22 -16.65 -0.58
CA ILE A 94 0.60 -15.51 0.24
C ILE A 94 1.00 -16.01 1.62
N ASP A 95 2.25 -15.74 2.00
CA ASP A 95 2.74 -16.02 3.35
C ASP A 95 2.55 -14.80 4.25
N PHE A 96 1.64 -14.93 5.22
CA PHE A 96 1.42 -13.94 6.27
C PHE A 96 2.02 -14.46 7.57
N ASP A 97 2.90 -13.67 8.18
CA ASP A 97 3.39 -13.96 9.53
C ASP A 97 2.31 -13.66 10.58
N ILE A 98 1.33 -14.56 10.67
CA ILE A 98 0.21 -14.49 11.59
C ILE A 98 0.64 -14.64 13.06
N ALA A 99 1.87 -15.09 13.33
CA ALA A 99 2.38 -15.22 14.70
C ALA A 99 2.57 -13.85 15.36
N GLN A 100 2.69 -12.79 14.56
CA GLN A 100 2.75 -11.42 15.05
C GLN A 100 1.36 -10.86 15.39
N LEU A 101 0.27 -11.48 14.96
CA LEU A 101 -1.08 -10.99 15.26
C LEU A 101 -1.41 -11.11 16.76
N PRO A 102 -2.33 -10.27 17.28
CA PRO A 102 -2.82 -10.39 18.64
C PRO A 102 -3.34 -11.80 18.94
N LYS A 103 -2.87 -12.38 20.05
CA LYS A 103 -3.28 -13.73 20.48
C LYS A 103 -4.75 -13.77 20.92
N ASP A 104 -5.22 -12.68 21.52
CA ASP A 104 -6.62 -12.51 21.88
C ASP A 104 -7.46 -12.20 20.63
N LYS A 105 -8.41 -13.09 20.34
CA LYS A 105 -9.30 -13.00 19.18
C LYS A 105 -10.38 -11.93 19.32
N ASN A 106 -10.55 -11.35 20.51
CA ASN A 106 -11.47 -10.23 20.73
C ASN A 106 -10.79 -8.87 20.54
N THR A 107 -9.48 -8.84 20.33
CA THR A 107 -8.77 -7.60 20.07
C THR A 107 -9.16 -7.05 18.70
N SER A 108 -9.74 -5.85 18.68
CA SER A 108 -10.03 -5.11 17.45
C SER A 108 -8.73 -4.82 16.70
N ILE A 109 -8.70 -5.13 15.42
CA ILE A 109 -7.57 -4.83 14.53
C ILE A 109 -7.96 -3.82 13.46
N ILE A 110 -7.04 -2.94 13.09
CA ILE A 110 -7.18 -1.98 12.00
C ILE A 110 -6.06 -2.23 11.01
N THR A 111 -6.39 -2.72 9.81
CA THR A 111 -5.40 -2.92 8.75
C THR A 111 -5.26 -1.66 7.90
N TYR A 112 -4.03 -1.26 7.57
CA TYR A 112 -3.79 -0.16 6.64
C TYR A 112 -2.59 -0.44 5.73
N CYS A 113 -2.54 0.23 4.59
CA CYS A 113 -1.42 0.13 3.64
C CYS A 113 -0.85 1.52 3.34
N ALA A 114 0.26 1.55 2.61
CA ALA A 114 0.89 2.78 2.17
C ALA A 114 0.08 3.31 0.99
N SER A 115 -0.91 4.14 1.27
CA SER A 115 -1.59 4.92 0.24
C SER A 115 -0.83 6.21 0.05
N SER A 116 -0.40 6.50 -1.17
CA SER A 116 0.16 7.81 -1.57
C SER A 116 -0.95 8.86 -1.74
N THR A 117 -1.86 8.92 -0.77
CA THR A 117 -2.83 10.00 -0.57
C THR A 117 -2.24 11.04 0.36
#